data_AF-A0A1W9PV81-F1
#
_entry.id   AF-A0A1W9PV81-F1
#
_cell.length_a   1.000
_cell.length_b   1.000
_cell.length_c   1.000
_cell.angle_alpha   90.00
_cell.angle_beta   90.00
_cell.angle_gamma   90.00
#
_symmetry.space_group_name_H-M   'P 1'
#
loop_
_entity.id
_entity.type
_entity.pdbx_description
1 polymer ?
#
loop_
_entity_poly.entity_id
_entity_poly.type
_entity_poly.pdbx_seq_one_letter_code
_entity_poly.pdbx_strand_id
1 'polypeptide(L)'
;MDVAKLRLWLSLVVDENDYADIKPLPNLDYKIVAGNSLLGVEKDIFNHHLFAELEELKPLYFEATKSAKKKELKDKIDALIAQLTGNKAVFDFEIYFSEVFHKKGGFDVVIGNPPYIQLQRNGGALADLYQNSGYKTFARMGDIYMLFYEKGHQVLSGNGNLCFITSNKWMRAGYGKKLRKYFLTETSPKLLIDFGDAPLFENATTYTNILLFGKKPQDTASLVADLSTKPDLMGKLSAYLNAPKKNYVPEFGEKRYLIVDKTEAAIKQKIEERGIPLMDWDIKIYRGIITGYNKAFIIDGVKRTELITEDPKSAEIIKPVLRGKDIKRYTIEKRD
;
A
#
# COMPACT_ATOMS: atom_id res chain seq x y z
N MET A 1 -15.20 -14.90 -11.02
CA MET A 1 -14.59 -15.69 -9.91
C MET A 1 -14.00 -16.99 -10.43
N ASP A 2 -14.67 -17.69 -11.34
CA ASP A 2 -14.22 -18.98 -11.87
C ASP A 2 -12.88 -18.91 -12.62
N VAL A 3 -12.63 -17.83 -13.37
CA VAL A 3 -11.32 -17.60 -14.00
C VAL A 3 -10.19 -17.51 -12.96
N ALA A 4 -10.44 -16.92 -11.79
CA ALA A 4 -9.44 -16.85 -10.72
C ALA A 4 -9.20 -18.22 -10.08
N LYS A 5 -10.28 -19.00 -9.85
CA LYS A 5 -10.19 -20.39 -9.39
C LYS A 5 -9.38 -21.26 -10.37
N LEU A 6 -9.67 -21.13 -11.67
CA LEU A 6 -8.97 -21.85 -12.73
C LEU A 6 -7.48 -21.46 -12.80
N ARG A 7 -7.17 -20.16 -12.75
CA ARG A 7 -5.77 -19.69 -12.77
C ARG A 7 -5.00 -20.15 -11.54
N LEU A 8 -5.62 -20.16 -10.36
CA LEU A 8 -4.99 -20.70 -9.16
C LEU A 8 -4.68 -22.18 -9.33
N TRP A 9 -5.65 -22.97 -9.80
CA TRP A 9 -5.45 -24.40 -10.05
C TRP A 9 -4.34 -24.65 -11.07
N LEU A 10 -4.35 -23.95 -12.21
CA LEU A 10 -3.30 -24.06 -13.22
C LEU A 10 -1.92 -23.70 -12.67
N SER A 11 -1.81 -22.64 -11.86
CA SER A 11 -0.53 -22.24 -11.27
C SER A 11 0.00 -23.30 -10.32
N LEU A 12 -0.86 -23.87 -9.48
CA LEU A 12 -0.47 -24.95 -8.57
C LEU A 12 -0.01 -26.19 -9.34
N VAL A 13 -0.73 -26.59 -10.39
CA VAL A 13 -0.35 -27.76 -11.21
C VAL A 13 0.94 -27.54 -11.99
N VAL A 14 1.19 -26.34 -12.51
CA VAL A 14 2.43 -26.02 -13.24
C VAL A 14 3.66 -26.11 -12.33
N ASP A 15 3.51 -25.83 -11.04
CA ASP A 15 4.58 -25.90 -10.05
C ASP A 15 4.78 -27.32 -9.46
N GLU A 16 3.90 -28.29 -9.79
CA GLU A 16 4.06 -29.68 -9.37
C GLU A 16 5.16 -30.39 -10.17
N ASN A 17 6.10 -31.02 -9.46
CA ASN A 17 7.21 -31.74 -10.09
C ASN A 17 6.86 -33.18 -10.47
N ASP A 18 5.84 -33.77 -9.84
CA ASP A 18 5.41 -35.16 -10.06
C ASP A 18 3.93 -35.22 -10.45
N TYR A 19 3.68 -35.43 -11.74
CA TYR A 19 2.33 -35.53 -12.29
C TYR A 19 1.57 -36.79 -11.82
N ALA A 20 2.27 -37.78 -11.27
CA ALA A 20 1.65 -39.03 -10.81
C ALA A 20 1.01 -38.92 -9.42
N ASP A 21 1.37 -37.90 -8.61
CA ASP A 21 0.86 -37.69 -7.24
C ASP A 21 0.25 -36.29 -7.04
N ILE A 22 -0.46 -35.77 -8.06
CA ILE A 22 -1.18 -34.50 -7.92
C ILE A 22 -2.32 -34.68 -6.91
N LYS A 23 -2.18 -34.04 -5.74
CA LYS A 23 -3.23 -34.06 -4.71
C LYS A 23 -4.44 -33.23 -5.16
N PRO A 24 -5.66 -33.70 -4.88
CA PRO A 24 -6.85 -32.92 -5.16
C PRO A 24 -6.83 -31.64 -4.33
N LEU A 25 -7.25 -30.53 -4.94
CA LEU A 25 -7.40 -29.27 -4.21
C LEU A 25 -8.45 -29.42 -3.10
N PRO A 26 -8.25 -28.74 -1.96
CA PRO A 26 -9.29 -28.64 -0.95
C PRO A 26 -10.51 -27.91 -1.54
N ASN A 27 -11.66 -28.06 -0.86
CA ASN A 27 -12.84 -27.30 -1.23
C ASN A 27 -12.57 -25.78 -1.12
N LEU A 28 -12.54 -25.09 -2.28
CA LEU A 28 -12.25 -23.66 -2.39
C LEU A 28 -13.48 -22.76 -2.23
N ASP A 29 -14.67 -23.32 -1.99
CA ASP A 29 -15.85 -22.51 -1.71
C ASP A 29 -15.62 -21.64 -0.48
N TYR A 30 -16.03 -20.36 -0.60
CA TYR A 30 -15.78 -19.30 0.38
C TYR A 30 -14.30 -18.97 0.66
N LYS A 31 -13.33 -19.62 -0.02
CA LYS A 31 -11.89 -19.32 0.12
C LYS A 31 -11.39 -18.31 -0.91
N ILE A 32 -12.10 -18.19 -2.04
CA ILE A 32 -11.88 -17.15 -3.04
C ILE A 32 -13.13 -16.30 -3.09
N VAL A 33 -12.98 -15.03 -2.74
CA VAL A 33 -14.09 -14.08 -2.66
C VAL A 33 -13.69 -12.78 -3.35
N ALA A 34 -14.65 -12.16 -4.04
CA ALA A 34 -14.47 -10.86 -4.68
C ALA A 34 -15.40 -9.85 -4.00
N GLY A 35 -14.85 -8.70 -3.61
CA GLY A 35 -15.61 -7.61 -3.00
C GLY A 35 -14.69 -6.53 -2.44
N ASN A 36 -15.29 -5.49 -1.87
CA ASN A 36 -14.55 -4.42 -1.22
C ASN A 36 -14.17 -4.82 0.21
N SER A 37 -12.88 -5.11 0.45
CA SER A 37 -12.36 -5.53 1.76
C SER A 37 -12.07 -4.40 2.74
N LEU A 38 -12.18 -3.14 2.31
CA LEU A 38 -12.06 -1.99 3.18
C LEU A 38 -13.39 -1.59 3.82
N LEU A 39 -14.50 -2.21 3.40
CA LEU A 39 -15.80 -2.04 4.03
C LEU A 39 -16.14 -3.34 4.76
N GLY A 40 -16.83 -3.23 5.89
CA GLY A 40 -17.29 -4.38 6.67
C GLY A 40 -18.73 -4.18 7.09
N VAL A 41 -19.30 -5.21 7.72
CA VAL A 41 -20.62 -5.17 8.34
C VAL A 41 -20.43 -4.90 9.83
N GLU A 42 -21.04 -3.83 10.33
CA GLU A 42 -20.99 -3.52 11.76
C GLU A 42 -21.81 -4.55 12.54
N LYS A 43 -21.21 -5.15 13.57
CA LYS A 43 -21.90 -6.07 14.47
C LYS A 43 -22.72 -5.27 15.47
N ASP A 44 -24.02 -5.56 15.51
CA ASP A 44 -24.96 -4.94 16.44
C ASP A 44 -25.85 -5.99 17.13
N ILE A 45 -26.71 -5.53 18.02
CA ILE A 45 -27.64 -6.39 18.77
C ILE A 45 -28.67 -7.10 17.87
N PHE A 46 -28.92 -6.59 16.66
CA PHE A 46 -29.91 -7.14 15.74
C PHE A 46 -29.31 -8.20 14.83
N ASN A 47 -28.03 -8.12 14.49
CA ASN A 47 -27.39 -9.05 13.56
C ASN A 47 -26.44 -10.06 14.22
N HIS A 48 -26.12 -9.91 15.51
CA HIS A 48 -25.21 -10.81 16.23
C HIS A 48 -25.60 -12.29 16.11
N HIS A 49 -26.89 -12.62 16.16
CA HIS A 49 -27.38 -13.99 16.04
C HIS A 49 -27.09 -14.61 14.67
N LEU A 50 -27.09 -13.81 13.59
CA LEU A 50 -26.80 -14.27 12.24
C LEU A 50 -25.32 -14.65 12.08
N PHE A 51 -24.42 -13.94 12.76
CA PHE A 51 -22.99 -14.30 12.79
C PHE A 51 -22.77 -15.64 13.51
N ALA A 52 -23.46 -15.87 14.63
CA ALA A 52 -23.38 -17.13 15.37
C ALA A 52 -23.92 -18.30 14.53
N GLU A 53 -25.05 -18.12 13.84
CA GLU A 53 -25.60 -19.16 12.95
C GLU A 53 -24.64 -19.47 11.79
N LEU A 54 -23.99 -18.46 11.21
CA LEU A 54 -22.98 -18.64 10.17
C LEU A 54 -21.75 -19.41 10.66
N GLU A 55 -21.33 -19.16 11.90
CA GLU A 55 -20.25 -19.89 12.57
C GLU A 55 -20.56 -21.38 12.72
N GLU A 56 -21.81 -21.73 13.05
CA GLU A 56 -22.26 -23.11 13.20
C GLU A 56 -22.40 -23.84 11.86
N LEU A 57 -22.97 -23.18 10.84
CA LEU A 57 -23.29 -23.83 9.56
C LEU A 57 -22.07 -24.12 8.70
N LYS A 58 -21.02 -23.28 8.75
CA LYS A 58 -19.86 -23.46 7.87
C LYS A 58 -19.06 -24.74 8.13
N PRO A 59 -18.70 -25.10 9.37
CA PRO A 59 -18.07 -26.39 9.66
C PRO A 59 -18.89 -27.56 9.11
N LEU A 60 -20.21 -27.55 9.35
CA LEU A 60 -21.12 -28.58 8.84
C LEU A 60 -21.09 -28.67 7.32
N TYR A 61 -20.99 -27.54 6.61
CA TYR A 61 -20.88 -27.51 5.14
C TYR A 61 -19.58 -28.15 4.64
N PHE A 62 -18.45 -27.87 5.29
CA PHE A 62 -17.16 -28.42 4.90
C PHE A 62 -17.02 -29.92 5.23
N GLU A 63 -17.69 -30.39 6.28
CA GLU A 63 -17.70 -31.81 6.70
C GLU A 63 -18.74 -32.65 5.95
N ALA A 64 -19.76 -32.02 5.36
CA ALA A 64 -20.83 -32.72 4.65
C ALA A 64 -20.32 -33.46 3.39
N THR A 65 -20.51 -34.78 3.37
CA THR A 65 -20.17 -35.65 2.23
C THR A 65 -21.34 -35.85 1.26
N LYS A 66 -22.59 -35.79 1.75
CA LYS A 66 -23.80 -35.99 0.92
C LYS A 66 -24.14 -34.72 0.13
N SER A 67 -24.21 -34.84 -1.19
CA SER A 67 -24.49 -33.73 -2.12
C SER A 67 -25.75 -32.93 -1.75
N ALA A 68 -26.87 -33.61 -1.44
CA ALA A 68 -28.12 -32.95 -1.07
C ALA A 68 -27.99 -32.10 0.21
N LYS A 69 -27.31 -32.63 1.24
CA LYS A 69 -27.10 -31.89 2.50
C LYS A 69 -26.16 -30.71 2.30
N LYS A 70 -25.12 -30.91 1.49
CA LYS A 70 -24.16 -29.86 1.14
C LYS A 70 -24.83 -28.70 0.41
N LYS A 71 -25.75 -29.01 -0.52
CA LYS A 71 -26.58 -28.00 -1.20
C LYS A 71 -27.48 -27.24 -0.22
N GLU A 72 -28.20 -27.94 0.66
CA GLU A 72 -29.06 -27.31 1.69
C GLU A 72 -28.27 -26.35 2.60
N LEU A 73 -27.09 -26.78 3.09
CA LEU A 73 -26.23 -25.95 3.92
C LEU A 73 -25.69 -24.74 3.16
N LYS A 74 -25.29 -24.94 1.90
CA LYS A 74 -24.84 -23.85 1.03
C LYS A 74 -25.92 -22.79 0.83
N ASP A 75 -27.14 -23.21 0.51
CA ASP A 75 -28.27 -22.30 0.28
C ASP A 75 -28.59 -21.49 1.55
N LYS A 76 -28.50 -22.11 2.74
CA LYS A 76 -28.66 -21.41 4.02
C LYS A 76 -27.54 -20.41 4.30
N ILE A 77 -26.28 -20.80 4.09
CA ILE A 77 -25.12 -19.92 4.28
C ILE A 77 -25.21 -18.72 3.34
N ASP A 78 -25.52 -18.95 2.06
CA ASP A 78 -25.61 -17.90 1.06
C ASP A 78 -26.75 -16.90 1.39
N ALA A 79 -27.89 -17.40 1.91
CA ALA A 79 -28.99 -16.57 2.38
C ALA A 79 -28.60 -15.71 3.61
N LEU A 80 -27.87 -16.27 4.57
CA LEU A 80 -27.38 -15.53 5.75
C LEU A 80 -26.37 -14.46 5.35
N ILE A 81 -25.43 -14.77 4.45
CA ILE A 81 -24.47 -13.80 3.93
C ILE A 81 -25.21 -12.67 3.20
N ALA A 82 -26.20 -12.99 2.37
CA ALA A 82 -27.03 -12.01 1.68
C ALA A 82 -27.77 -11.09 2.66
N GLN A 83 -28.32 -11.65 3.75
CA GLN A 83 -28.99 -10.89 4.80
C GLN A 83 -28.02 -9.96 5.54
N LEU A 84 -26.86 -10.48 5.97
CA LEU A 84 -25.83 -9.72 6.68
C LEU A 84 -25.25 -8.57 5.83
N THR A 85 -25.04 -8.81 4.55
CA THR A 85 -24.44 -7.82 3.63
C THR A 85 -25.48 -6.87 3.02
N GLY A 86 -26.77 -7.09 3.27
CA GLY A 86 -27.88 -6.35 2.65
C GLY A 86 -27.86 -6.46 1.11
N ASN A 87 -27.45 -7.62 0.58
CA ASN A 87 -27.24 -7.87 -0.85
C ASN A 87 -26.24 -6.95 -1.55
N LYS A 88 -25.37 -6.24 -0.81
CA LYS A 88 -24.33 -5.39 -1.38
C LYS A 88 -23.07 -6.22 -1.64
N ALA A 89 -22.24 -5.77 -2.58
CA ALA A 89 -20.91 -6.34 -2.84
C ALA A 89 -19.87 -5.97 -1.74
N VAL A 90 -20.27 -6.08 -0.47
CA VAL A 90 -19.42 -5.87 0.70
C VAL A 90 -18.72 -7.20 1.00
N PHE A 91 -17.41 -7.14 1.23
CA PHE A 91 -16.64 -8.30 1.65
C PHE A 91 -16.15 -8.08 3.08
N ASP A 92 -16.73 -8.84 4.02
CA ASP A 92 -16.34 -8.82 5.41
C ASP A 92 -15.58 -10.10 5.80
N PHE A 93 -14.38 -9.95 6.37
CA PHE A 93 -13.54 -11.09 6.70
C PHE A 93 -14.17 -12.00 7.76
N GLU A 94 -14.90 -11.45 8.75
CA GLU A 94 -15.54 -12.26 9.79
C GLU A 94 -16.74 -13.02 9.23
N ILE A 95 -17.44 -12.45 8.25
CA ILE A 95 -18.51 -13.15 7.53
C ILE A 95 -17.94 -14.27 6.68
N TYR A 96 -16.95 -14.00 5.82
CA TYR A 96 -16.48 -15.00 4.85
C TYR A 96 -15.48 -16.02 5.44
N PHE A 97 -14.78 -15.67 6.51
CA PHE A 97 -13.78 -16.50 7.18
C PHE A 97 -14.02 -16.67 8.69
N SER A 98 -15.28 -16.70 9.12
CA SER A 98 -15.67 -16.87 10.54
C SER A 98 -14.85 -17.92 11.29
N GLU A 99 -14.57 -19.07 10.69
CA GLU A 99 -13.78 -20.13 11.31
C GLU A 99 -12.35 -19.70 11.71
N VAL A 100 -11.76 -18.74 10.98
CA VAL A 100 -10.43 -18.19 11.26
C VAL A 100 -10.48 -17.27 12.47
N PHE A 101 -11.49 -16.42 12.55
CA PHE A 101 -11.63 -15.45 13.64
C PHE A 101 -12.04 -16.12 14.95
N HIS A 102 -12.98 -17.05 14.90
CA HIS A 102 -13.49 -17.70 16.12
C HIS A 102 -12.50 -18.73 16.69
N LYS A 103 -11.80 -19.50 15.85
CA LYS A 103 -10.84 -20.51 16.33
C LYS A 103 -9.45 -19.94 16.63
N LYS A 104 -8.99 -18.93 15.88
CA LYS A 104 -7.61 -18.41 15.95
C LYS A 104 -7.50 -16.93 16.31
N GLY A 105 -8.61 -16.21 16.39
CA GLY A 105 -8.61 -14.76 16.61
C GLY A 105 -8.12 -13.94 15.41
N GLY A 106 -8.04 -14.53 14.21
CA GLY A 106 -7.61 -13.87 12.98
C GLY A 106 -6.61 -14.68 12.16
N PHE A 107 -6.04 -14.07 11.13
CA PHE A 107 -5.07 -14.70 10.22
C PHE A 107 -3.66 -14.71 10.80
N ASP A 108 -2.97 -15.85 10.67
CA ASP A 108 -1.56 -15.98 11.05
C ASP A 108 -0.64 -15.20 10.10
N VAL A 109 -1.02 -15.11 8.82
CA VAL A 109 -0.26 -14.42 7.77
C VAL A 109 -1.22 -13.67 6.85
N VAL A 110 -0.92 -12.40 6.59
CA VAL A 110 -1.59 -11.59 5.56
C VAL A 110 -0.54 -11.09 4.58
N ILE A 111 -0.63 -11.51 3.33
CA ILE A 111 0.27 -11.06 2.25
C ILE A 111 -0.54 -10.39 1.15
N GLY A 112 0.06 -9.43 0.45
CA GLY A 112 -0.66 -8.73 -0.60
C GLY A 112 0.13 -7.63 -1.29
N ASN A 113 -0.42 -7.19 -2.42
CA ASN A 113 0.02 -6.05 -3.20
C ASN A 113 -1.18 -5.10 -3.36
N PRO A 114 -1.51 -4.28 -2.34
CA PRO A 114 -2.69 -3.42 -2.35
C PRO A 114 -2.67 -2.41 -3.50
N PRO A 115 -3.82 -1.84 -3.93
CA PRO A 115 -3.87 -0.90 -5.04
C PRO A 115 -3.15 0.44 -4.78
N TYR A 116 -2.55 0.99 -5.84
CA TYR A 116 -1.67 2.18 -5.82
C TYR A 116 -2.46 3.39 -6.34
N ILE A 117 -3.53 3.75 -5.64
CA ILE A 117 -4.49 4.78 -6.06
C ILE A 117 -4.59 5.86 -5.00
N GLN A 118 -4.39 7.12 -5.40
CA GLN A 118 -4.62 8.28 -4.55
C GLN A 118 -6.12 8.44 -4.24
N LEU A 119 -6.47 8.65 -2.98
CA LEU A 119 -7.86 8.81 -2.53
C LEU A 119 -8.54 10.04 -3.14
N GLN A 120 -7.78 11.10 -3.41
CA GLN A 120 -8.24 12.33 -4.06
C GLN A 120 -8.53 12.19 -5.57
N ARG A 121 -8.18 11.07 -6.20
CA ARG A 121 -8.42 10.86 -7.64
C ARG A 121 -9.93 10.90 -7.93
N ASN A 122 -10.31 11.24 -9.16
CA ASN A 122 -11.71 11.30 -9.61
C ASN A 122 -12.58 12.19 -8.70
N GLY A 123 -12.09 13.39 -8.36
CA GLY A 123 -12.81 14.34 -7.51
C GLY A 123 -12.86 13.98 -6.02
N GLY A 124 -12.17 12.92 -5.58
CA GLY A 124 -12.16 12.49 -4.19
C GLY A 124 -13.23 11.49 -3.81
N ALA A 125 -13.89 10.85 -4.78
CA ALA A 125 -14.95 9.86 -4.52
C ALA A 125 -14.52 8.74 -3.55
N LEU A 126 -13.28 8.25 -3.64
CA LEU A 126 -12.75 7.26 -2.68
C LEU A 126 -12.47 7.87 -1.31
N ALA A 127 -11.98 9.12 -1.27
CA ALA A 127 -11.79 9.80 0.01
C ALA A 127 -13.13 9.99 0.74
N ASP A 128 -14.17 10.41 0.02
CA ASP A 128 -15.51 10.62 0.59
C ASP A 128 -16.15 9.29 1.03
N LEU A 129 -15.90 8.20 0.30
CA LEU A 129 -16.36 6.87 0.67
C LEU A 129 -15.76 6.40 2.00
N TYR A 130 -14.46 6.64 2.23
CA TYR A 130 -13.74 6.07 3.37
C TYR A 130 -13.54 7.02 4.56
N GLN A 131 -13.88 8.31 4.43
CA GLN A 131 -13.62 9.31 5.48
C GLN A 131 -14.28 8.97 6.83
N ASN A 132 -15.44 8.30 6.80
CA ASN A 132 -16.23 7.94 7.98
C ASN A 132 -16.14 6.44 8.31
N SER A 133 -15.22 5.69 7.69
CA SER A 133 -15.07 4.24 7.93
C SER A 133 -14.21 3.90 9.15
N GLY A 134 -13.86 4.89 9.99
CA GLY A 134 -13.16 4.67 11.26
C GLY A 134 -11.66 4.37 11.17
N TYR A 135 -11.04 4.44 9.99
CA TYR A 135 -9.60 4.18 9.82
C TYR A 135 -8.73 5.27 10.47
N LYS A 136 -7.91 4.88 11.45
CA LYS A 136 -6.91 5.76 12.11
C LYS A 136 -5.88 6.30 11.12
N THR A 137 -5.60 5.54 10.07
CA THR A 137 -4.59 5.85 9.03
C THR A 137 -5.12 6.73 7.91
N PHE A 138 -6.42 7.02 7.87
CA PHE A 138 -7.03 7.80 6.78
C PHE A 138 -6.43 9.21 6.64
N ALA A 139 -6.02 9.52 5.42
CA ALA A 139 -5.61 10.85 4.99
C ALA A 139 -6.18 11.12 3.59
N ARG A 140 -7.01 12.17 3.43
CA ARG A 140 -7.69 12.52 2.16
C ARG A 140 -6.74 12.60 0.95
N MET A 141 -5.54 13.14 1.15
CA MET A 141 -4.50 13.30 0.13
C MET A 141 -3.59 12.07 -0.02
N GLY A 142 -3.83 11.03 0.77
CA GLY A 142 -3.03 9.81 0.80
C GLY A 142 -3.45 8.78 -0.26
N ASP A 143 -2.78 7.64 -0.22
CA ASP A 143 -3.06 6.50 -1.09
C ASP A 143 -3.93 5.47 -0.37
N ILE A 144 -4.77 4.76 -1.13
CA ILE A 144 -5.71 3.77 -0.59
C ILE A 144 -5.02 2.59 0.12
N TYR A 145 -3.79 2.22 -0.27
CA TYR A 145 -3.05 1.14 0.40
C TYR A 145 -2.82 1.41 1.89
N MET A 146 -2.88 2.67 2.34
CA MET A 146 -2.78 3.01 3.76
C MET A 146 -3.93 2.38 4.57
N LEU A 147 -5.14 2.37 4.01
CA LEU A 147 -6.31 1.73 4.62
C LEU A 147 -6.16 0.21 4.61
N PHE A 148 -5.54 -0.36 3.56
CA PHE A 148 -5.26 -1.79 3.50
C PHE A 148 -4.24 -2.23 4.56
N TYR A 149 -3.23 -1.42 4.87
CA TYR A 149 -2.32 -1.72 5.97
C TYR A 149 -3.06 -1.84 7.30
N GLU A 150 -3.94 -0.89 7.59
CA GLU A 150 -4.75 -0.92 8.81
C GLU A 150 -5.75 -2.08 8.80
N LYS A 151 -6.48 -2.32 7.71
CA LYS A 151 -7.41 -3.46 7.60
C LYS A 151 -6.68 -4.79 7.73
N GLY A 152 -5.56 -4.96 7.02
CA GLY A 152 -4.73 -6.14 7.08
C GLY A 152 -4.20 -6.37 8.50
N HIS A 153 -3.78 -5.31 9.19
CA HIS A 153 -3.43 -5.37 10.61
C HIS A 153 -4.62 -5.80 11.47
N GLN A 154 -5.82 -5.24 11.29
CA GLN A 154 -7.01 -5.56 12.08
C GLN A 154 -7.37 -7.04 12.02
N VAL A 155 -7.22 -7.69 10.85
CA VAL A 155 -7.59 -9.10 10.65
C VAL A 155 -6.52 -10.11 11.07
N LEU A 156 -5.32 -9.66 11.47
CA LEU A 156 -4.29 -10.56 12.00
C LEU A 156 -4.68 -11.13 13.36
N SER A 157 -4.29 -12.39 13.59
CA SER A 157 -4.27 -13.02 14.91
C SER A 157 -3.23 -12.35 15.82
N GLY A 158 -3.25 -12.68 17.11
CA GLY A 158 -2.38 -12.05 18.12
C GLY A 158 -0.87 -12.16 17.83
N ASN A 159 -0.44 -13.23 17.17
CA ASN A 159 0.95 -13.47 16.74
C ASN A 159 1.12 -13.37 15.22
N GLY A 160 0.08 -12.90 14.52
CA GLY A 160 0.05 -12.84 13.08
C GLY A 160 1.03 -11.81 12.51
N ASN A 161 1.40 -12.01 11.25
CA ASN A 161 2.32 -11.12 10.53
C ASN A 161 1.70 -10.67 9.20
N LEU A 162 1.90 -9.41 8.84
CA LEU A 162 1.51 -8.85 7.56
C LEU A 162 2.74 -8.48 6.75
N CYS A 163 2.76 -8.84 5.47
CA CYS A 163 3.79 -8.43 4.51
C CYS A 163 3.15 -7.88 3.24
N PHE A 164 3.29 -6.56 3.01
CA PHE A 164 2.80 -5.92 1.80
C PHE A 164 3.89 -5.29 0.98
N ILE A 165 3.67 -5.32 -0.33
CA ILE A 165 4.38 -4.52 -1.33
C ILE A 165 3.53 -3.28 -1.62
N THR A 166 4.06 -2.08 -1.37
CA THR A 166 3.34 -0.81 -1.62
C THR A 166 4.28 0.27 -2.14
N SER A 167 3.74 1.47 -2.44
CA SER A 167 4.62 2.59 -2.76
C SER A 167 5.41 3.08 -1.54
N ASN A 168 6.69 3.43 -1.69
CA ASN A 168 7.51 3.95 -0.59
C ASN A 168 7.17 5.40 -0.17
N LYS A 169 6.27 6.10 -0.88
CA LYS A 169 5.96 7.53 -0.65
C LYS A 169 5.50 7.82 0.78
N TRP A 170 4.73 6.91 1.39
CA TRP A 170 4.26 7.06 2.77
C TRP A 170 5.40 7.19 3.78
N MET A 171 6.62 6.75 3.45
CA MET A 171 7.77 6.86 4.35
C MET A 171 8.18 8.31 4.56
N ARG A 172 7.99 9.19 3.57
CA ARG A 172 8.50 10.58 3.59
C ARG A 172 7.39 11.63 3.44
N ALA A 173 6.29 11.32 2.76
CA ALA A 173 5.22 12.27 2.48
C ALA A 173 4.43 12.67 3.73
N GLY A 174 3.91 13.90 3.74
CA GLY A 174 3.13 14.44 4.86
C GLY A 174 1.86 13.64 5.16
N TYR A 175 1.17 13.15 4.12
CA TYR A 175 -0.04 12.32 4.28
C TYR A 175 0.24 10.99 5.01
N GLY A 176 1.49 10.49 4.96
CA GLY A 176 1.89 9.24 5.61
C GLY A 176 2.05 9.33 7.14
N LYS A 177 1.94 10.52 7.74
CA LYS A 177 2.19 10.73 9.19
C LYS A 177 1.35 9.81 10.07
N LYS A 178 0.04 9.70 9.80
CA LYS A 178 -0.87 8.84 10.57
C LYS A 178 -0.51 7.36 10.43
N LEU A 179 -0.14 6.90 9.24
CA LEU A 179 0.30 5.53 9.01
C LEU A 179 1.61 5.21 9.72
N ARG A 180 2.61 6.11 9.66
CA ARG A 180 3.88 5.92 10.39
C ARG A 180 3.64 5.87 11.90
N LYS A 181 2.80 6.76 12.43
CA LYS A 181 2.39 6.69 13.84
C LYS A 181 1.75 5.35 14.18
N TYR A 182 0.81 4.89 13.34
CA TYR A 182 0.14 3.62 13.51
C TYR A 182 1.13 2.45 13.57
N PHE A 183 2.12 2.39 12.67
CA PHE A 183 3.16 1.36 12.71
C PHE A 183 4.02 1.40 13.98
N LEU A 184 4.29 2.59 14.53
CA LEU A 184 5.08 2.73 15.76
C LEU A 184 4.30 2.32 17.01
N THR A 185 2.99 2.58 17.05
CA THR A 185 2.19 2.43 18.27
C THR A 185 1.35 1.17 18.31
N GLU A 186 0.98 0.63 17.15
CA GLU A 186 0.02 -0.48 17.04
C GLU A 186 0.66 -1.76 16.51
N THR A 187 1.85 -1.71 15.91
CA THR A 187 2.47 -2.88 15.25
C THR A 187 3.94 -3.07 15.69
N SER A 188 4.57 -4.14 15.22
CA SER A 188 6.02 -4.36 15.36
C SER A 188 6.66 -4.49 13.97
N PRO A 189 7.23 -3.41 13.42
CA PRO A 189 7.99 -3.47 12.16
C PRO A 189 9.18 -4.43 12.28
N LYS A 190 9.25 -5.43 11.39
CA LYS A 190 10.31 -6.46 11.40
C LYS A 190 11.29 -6.30 10.25
N LEU A 191 10.78 -5.97 9.06
CA LEU A 191 11.59 -5.81 7.86
C LEU A 191 11.02 -4.69 6.99
N LEU A 192 11.88 -3.77 6.56
CA LEU A 192 11.57 -2.76 5.56
C LEU A 192 12.63 -2.78 4.45
N ILE A 193 12.19 -3.03 3.22
CA ILE A 193 13.05 -2.99 2.04
C ILE A 193 12.56 -1.84 1.16
N ASP A 194 13.40 -0.82 0.94
CA ASP A 194 13.12 0.26 -0.01
C ASP A 194 13.86 -0.05 -1.33
N PHE A 195 13.12 -0.08 -2.43
CA PHE A 195 13.68 -0.27 -3.76
C PHE A 195 13.97 1.06 -4.47
N GLY A 196 13.67 2.20 -3.83
CA GLY A 196 13.88 3.52 -4.39
C GLY A 196 13.27 3.64 -5.78
N ASP A 197 14.11 3.96 -6.77
CA ASP A 197 13.73 4.26 -8.15
C ASP A 197 13.94 3.05 -9.08
N ALA A 198 14.29 1.88 -8.52
CA ALA A 198 14.54 0.68 -9.32
C ALA A 198 13.28 0.27 -10.10
N PRO A 199 13.37 0.01 -11.42
CA PRO A 199 12.24 -0.39 -12.24
C PRO A 199 11.91 -1.87 -12.01
N LEU A 200 11.24 -2.18 -10.90
CA LEU A 200 10.88 -3.57 -10.56
C LEU A 200 9.76 -4.15 -11.43
N PHE A 201 8.96 -3.29 -12.06
CA PHE A 201 7.82 -3.68 -12.87
C PHE A 201 7.93 -3.04 -14.25
N GLU A 202 7.92 -3.87 -15.30
CA GLU A 202 8.17 -3.48 -16.70
C GLU A 202 7.26 -2.33 -17.19
N ASN A 203 6.07 -2.18 -16.60
CA ASN A 203 5.05 -1.23 -17.03
C ASN A 203 4.68 -0.17 -15.96
N ALA A 204 5.46 -0.03 -14.89
CA ALA A 204 5.18 0.95 -13.85
C ALA A 204 6.44 1.53 -13.22
N THR A 205 6.63 2.86 -13.32
CA THR A 205 7.62 3.62 -12.55
C THR A 205 7.09 3.79 -11.12
N THR A 206 6.97 2.70 -10.37
CA THR A 206 6.47 2.72 -9.00
C THR A 206 7.63 2.60 -8.03
N TYR A 207 7.92 3.70 -7.33
CA TYR A 207 8.74 3.67 -6.13
C TYR A 207 8.11 2.72 -5.13
N THR A 208 8.76 1.60 -4.85
CA THR A 208 8.16 0.46 -4.15
C THR A 208 8.95 0.13 -2.89
N ASN A 209 8.24 -0.32 -1.85
CA ASN A 209 8.83 -0.95 -0.69
C ASN A 209 8.13 -2.27 -0.36
N ILE A 210 8.81 -3.09 0.44
CA ILE A 210 8.21 -4.22 1.16
C ILE A 210 8.28 -3.90 2.65
N LEU A 211 7.15 -3.98 3.33
CA LEU A 211 7.07 -3.86 4.79
C LEU A 211 6.46 -5.13 5.38
N LEU A 212 7.20 -5.76 6.28
CA LEU A 212 6.74 -6.85 7.16
C LEU A 212 6.60 -6.32 8.58
N PHE A 213 5.46 -6.55 9.21
CA PHE A 213 5.26 -6.27 10.63
C PHE A 213 4.41 -7.34 11.34
N GLY A 214 4.62 -7.48 12.65
CA GLY A 214 3.78 -8.27 13.53
C GLY A 214 2.61 -7.45 14.10
N LYS A 215 1.54 -8.13 14.53
CA LYS A 215 0.33 -7.52 15.10
C LYS A 215 0.58 -6.57 16.26
N LYS A 216 1.42 -6.93 17.22
CA LYS A 216 1.57 -6.17 18.47
C LYS A 216 2.95 -5.51 18.53
N PRO A 217 3.09 -4.34 19.17
CA PRO A 217 4.39 -3.77 19.46
C PRO A 217 5.29 -4.74 20.20
N GLN A 218 6.52 -4.86 19.73
CA GLN A 218 7.58 -5.67 20.34
C GLN A 218 8.90 -4.94 20.16
N ASP A 219 9.72 -4.94 21.21
CA ASP A 219 11.06 -4.36 21.20
C ASP A 219 12.03 -5.30 20.48
N THR A 220 11.92 -5.33 19.16
CA THR A 220 12.79 -6.11 18.28
C THR A 220 13.35 -5.18 17.23
N ALA A 221 14.66 -5.26 17.01
CA ALA A 221 15.32 -4.44 16.00
C ALA A 221 14.78 -4.78 14.60
N SER A 222 14.25 -3.78 13.90
CA SER A 222 13.81 -3.94 12.52
C SER A 222 15.02 -4.12 11.59
N LEU A 223 14.96 -5.11 10.72
CA LEU A 223 15.88 -5.24 9.60
C LEU A 223 15.50 -4.23 8.51
N VAL A 224 16.48 -3.57 7.92
CA VAL A 224 16.27 -2.62 6.83
C VAL A 224 17.24 -2.82 5.69
N ALA A 225 16.78 -2.60 4.47
CA ALA A 225 17.60 -2.66 3.27
C ALA A 225 17.21 -1.58 2.27
N ASP A 226 18.20 -0.85 1.76
CA ASP A 226 18.06 0.01 0.60
C ASP A 226 18.67 -0.67 -0.64
N LEU A 227 17.81 -0.90 -1.63
CA LEU A 227 18.12 -1.54 -2.91
C LEU A 227 18.00 -0.59 -4.11
N SER A 228 17.82 0.72 -3.86
CA SER A 228 17.69 1.75 -4.91
C SER A 228 18.83 1.75 -5.93
N THR A 229 20.03 1.35 -5.52
CA THR A 229 21.24 1.31 -6.35
C THR A 229 21.67 -0.10 -6.75
N LYS A 230 20.85 -1.13 -6.49
CA LYS A 230 21.23 -2.54 -6.68
C LYS A 230 20.19 -3.33 -7.49
N PRO A 231 20.03 -3.02 -8.80
CA PRO A 231 19.03 -3.67 -9.65
C PRO A 231 19.23 -5.18 -9.81
N ASP A 232 20.48 -5.68 -9.72
CA ASP A 232 20.85 -7.06 -10.04
C ASP A 232 20.58 -8.09 -8.91
N LEU A 233 19.85 -7.69 -7.86
CA LEU A 233 19.57 -8.55 -6.69
C LEU A 233 18.30 -9.39 -6.81
N MET A 234 17.60 -9.31 -7.94
CA MET A 234 16.48 -10.21 -8.23
C MET A 234 16.94 -11.67 -8.20
N GLY A 235 16.30 -12.50 -7.37
CA GLY A 235 16.71 -13.90 -7.12
C GLY A 235 17.80 -14.10 -6.06
N LYS A 236 18.49 -13.03 -5.61
CA LYS A 236 19.52 -13.07 -4.55
C LYS A 236 19.10 -12.34 -3.28
N LEU A 237 17.85 -11.88 -3.20
CA LEU A 237 17.35 -11.07 -2.09
C LEU A 237 17.49 -11.78 -0.73
N SER A 238 17.13 -13.06 -0.66
CA SER A 238 17.30 -13.88 0.55
C SER A 238 18.77 -13.90 1.01
N ALA A 239 19.70 -14.23 0.11
CA ALA A 239 21.12 -14.25 0.41
C ALA A 239 21.65 -12.85 0.81
N TYR A 240 21.14 -11.78 0.18
CA TYR A 240 21.50 -10.41 0.50
C TYR A 240 21.06 -10.00 1.91
N LEU A 241 19.83 -10.36 2.31
CA LEU A 241 19.28 -10.06 3.63
C LEU A 241 19.91 -10.90 4.74
N ASN A 242 20.28 -12.15 4.43
CA ASN A 242 20.94 -13.05 5.38
C ASN A 242 22.45 -12.80 5.52
N ALA A 243 23.05 -12.07 4.58
CA ALA A 243 24.44 -11.68 4.71
C ALA A 243 24.61 -10.71 5.91
N PRO A 244 25.71 -10.80 6.66
CA PRO A 244 25.98 -9.88 7.77
C PRO A 244 26.18 -8.46 7.23
N LYS A 245 25.10 -7.68 7.13
CA LYS A 245 25.13 -6.30 6.64
C LYS A 245 24.78 -5.36 7.76
N LYS A 246 25.82 -4.71 8.28
CA LYS A 246 25.78 -3.78 9.42
C LYS A 246 25.59 -2.32 9.02
N ASN A 247 25.38 -2.00 7.75
CA ASN A 247 25.51 -0.60 7.31
C ASN A 247 24.21 0.21 7.36
N TYR A 248 23.04 -0.40 7.19
CA TYR A 248 21.79 0.34 7.30
C TYR A 248 21.14 0.18 8.68
N VAL A 249 20.56 1.28 9.18
CA VAL A 249 19.76 1.30 10.41
C VAL A 249 18.39 1.92 10.14
N PRO A 250 17.33 1.45 10.81
CA PRO A 250 16.03 2.10 10.78
C PRO A 250 16.06 3.40 11.59
N GLU A 251 15.63 4.50 11.01
CA GLU A 251 15.23 5.71 11.74
C GLU A 251 13.72 5.89 11.54
N PHE A 252 12.94 5.29 12.42
CA PHE A 252 11.48 5.26 12.33
C PHE A 252 10.87 6.30 13.25
N GLY A 253 10.21 7.29 12.65
CA GLY A 253 9.51 8.35 13.38
C GLY A 253 8.20 8.74 12.71
N GLU A 254 7.34 9.45 13.45
CA GLU A 254 6.07 9.94 12.90
C GLU A 254 6.28 10.89 11.72
N LYS A 255 7.38 11.67 11.71
CA LYS A 255 7.70 12.60 10.63
C LYS A 255 8.20 11.88 9.39
N ARG A 256 9.06 10.87 9.54
CA ARG A 256 9.68 10.12 8.43
C ARG A 256 10.08 8.72 8.91
N TYR A 257 10.01 7.76 8.00
CA TYR A 257 10.71 6.48 8.10
C TYR A 257 11.89 6.55 7.14
N LEU A 258 13.10 6.42 7.66
CA LEU A 258 14.32 6.44 6.87
C LEU A 258 15.10 5.14 7.05
N ILE A 259 15.72 4.69 5.96
CA ILE A 259 16.77 3.69 5.98
C ILE A 259 18.06 4.48 5.83
N VAL A 260 18.92 4.45 6.85
CA VAL A 260 20.08 5.34 6.92
C VAL A 260 21.34 4.50 6.92
N ASP A 261 22.28 4.81 6.01
CA ASP A 261 23.63 4.25 6.09
C ASP A 261 24.34 4.85 7.33
N LYS A 262 24.95 4.02 8.17
CA LYS A 262 25.62 4.47 9.41
C LYS A 262 26.71 5.50 9.16
N THR A 263 27.42 5.40 8.03
CA THR A 263 28.45 6.36 7.64
C THR A 263 27.82 7.70 7.27
N GLU A 264 26.77 7.66 6.44
CA GLU A 264 26.01 8.86 6.08
C GLU A 264 25.34 9.49 7.31
N ALA A 265 24.81 8.69 8.23
CA ALA A 265 24.25 9.15 9.50
C ALA A 265 25.29 9.90 10.33
N ALA A 266 26.49 9.33 10.47
CA ALA A 266 27.58 9.95 11.22
C ALA A 266 28.06 11.25 10.55
N ILE A 267 28.10 11.30 9.22
CA ILE A 267 28.42 12.52 8.47
C ILE A 267 27.33 13.57 8.68
N LYS A 268 26.05 13.18 8.54
CA LYS A 268 24.90 14.06 8.75
C LYS A 268 24.91 14.66 10.15
N GLN A 269 25.12 13.84 11.17
CA GLN A 269 25.20 14.30 12.56
C GLN A 269 26.32 15.35 12.73
N LYS A 270 27.51 15.11 12.19
CA LYS A 270 28.61 16.09 12.23
C LYS A 270 28.28 17.42 11.54
N ILE A 271 27.51 17.36 10.45
CA ILE A 271 27.04 18.56 9.73
C ILE A 271 26.00 19.30 10.57
N GLU A 272 25.03 18.59 11.16
CA GLU A 272 23.97 19.19 11.98
C GLU A 272 24.48 19.78 13.30
N GLU A 273 25.52 19.21 13.90
CA GLU A 273 26.16 19.74 15.12
C GLU A 273 26.95 21.04 14.88
N ARG A 274 27.38 21.29 13.64
CA ARG A 274 28.23 22.45 13.30
C ARG A 274 27.49 23.51 12.47
N GLY A 275 26.51 23.09 11.68
CA GLY A 275 25.79 23.93 10.74
C GLY A 275 24.50 24.48 11.34
N ILE A 276 24.03 25.59 10.79
CA ILE A 276 22.70 26.13 11.08
C ILE A 276 21.72 25.50 10.08
N PRO A 277 20.64 24.85 10.53
CA PRO A 277 19.62 24.33 9.63
C PRO A 277 19.08 25.42 8.69
N LEU A 278 18.85 25.08 7.42
CA LEU A 278 18.40 26.05 6.42
C LEU A 278 17.11 26.79 6.82
N MET A 279 16.25 26.16 7.62
CA MET A 279 15.01 26.78 8.12
C MET A 279 15.23 27.90 9.13
N ASP A 280 16.41 27.94 9.76
CA ASP A 280 16.80 28.93 10.76
C ASP A 280 17.63 30.06 10.14
N TRP A 281 17.88 30.01 8.83
CA TRP A 281 18.52 31.11 8.10
C TRP A 281 17.50 32.22 7.85
N ASP A 282 17.98 33.46 7.77
CA ASP A 282 17.16 34.60 7.34
C ASP A 282 16.95 34.59 5.81
N ILE A 283 16.28 33.53 5.33
CA ILE A 283 15.91 33.35 3.94
C ILE A 283 14.43 32.99 3.86
N LYS A 284 13.79 33.44 2.79
CA LYS A 284 12.39 33.11 2.51
C LYS A 284 12.33 32.06 1.42
N ILE A 285 11.77 30.90 1.76
CA ILE A 285 11.60 29.78 0.82
C ILE A 285 10.21 29.88 0.22
N TYR A 286 10.14 30.12 -1.09
CA TYR A 286 8.90 30.19 -1.84
C TYR A 286 8.77 29.02 -2.81
N ARG A 287 7.53 28.63 -3.09
CA ARG A 287 7.22 27.78 -4.24
C ARG A 287 7.20 28.65 -5.50
N GLY A 288 7.73 28.14 -6.60
CA GLY A 288 7.62 28.77 -7.91
C GLY A 288 6.18 28.90 -8.42
N ILE A 289 6.00 29.60 -9.54
CA ILE A 289 4.69 29.89 -10.14
C ILE A 289 3.92 28.60 -10.49
N ILE A 290 2.64 28.57 -10.14
CA ILE A 290 1.71 27.48 -10.48
C ILE A 290 0.71 28.06 -11.47
N THR A 291 0.80 27.65 -12.74
CA THR A 291 -0.02 28.23 -13.80
C THR A 291 -1.46 27.73 -13.79
N GLY A 292 -1.74 26.58 -13.17
CA GLY A 292 -3.03 25.88 -13.25
C GLY A 292 -3.31 25.25 -14.62
N TYR A 293 -2.76 25.80 -15.70
CA TYR A 293 -2.89 25.27 -17.06
C TYR A 293 -1.65 25.56 -17.92
N ASN A 294 -0.64 24.68 -17.82
CA ASN A 294 0.66 24.86 -18.50
C ASN A 294 0.54 25.13 -20.00
N LYS A 295 -0.42 24.51 -20.71
CA LYS A 295 -0.58 24.67 -22.16
C LYS A 295 -0.93 26.11 -22.59
N ALA A 296 -1.60 26.88 -21.73
CA ALA A 296 -1.96 28.27 -22.03
C ALA A 296 -0.86 29.26 -21.66
N PHE A 297 -0.10 28.98 -20.59
CA PHE A 297 0.83 29.94 -20.01
C PHE A 297 2.31 29.65 -20.30
N ILE A 298 2.64 28.48 -20.84
CA ILE A 298 4.00 28.09 -21.20
C ILE A 298 4.03 27.81 -22.69
N ILE A 299 4.58 28.76 -23.44
CA ILE A 299 4.72 28.73 -24.89
C ILE A 299 6.18 28.44 -25.28
N ASP A 300 6.39 27.96 -26.50
CA ASP A 300 7.72 27.82 -27.10
C ASP A 300 8.11 29.09 -27.89
N GLY A 301 9.36 29.14 -28.35
CA GLY A 301 9.90 30.25 -29.13
C GLY A 301 9.11 30.53 -30.42
N VAL A 302 8.51 29.51 -31.04
CA VAL A 302 7.70 29.65 -32.25
C VAL A 302 6.43 30.44 -31.94
N LYS A 303 5.65 29.97 -30.96
CA LYS A 303 4.42 30.64 -30.53
C LYS A 303 4.70 32.03 -29.94
N ARG A 304 5.83 32.21 -29.25
CA ARG A 304 6.27 33.54 -28.79
C ARG A 304 6.47 34.50 -29.96
N THR A 305 7.13 34.06 -31.03
CA THR A 305 7.40 34.90 -32.21
C THR A 305 6.12 35.25 -32.95
N GLU A 306 5.21 34.27 -33.12
CA GLU A 306 3.88 34.47 -33.68
C GLU A 306 3.10 35.56 -32.93
N LEU A 307 2.98 35.45 -31.60
CA LEU A 307 2.21 36.41 -30.78
C LEU A 307 2.80 37.83 -30.79
N ILE A 308 4.13 37.96 -30.80
CA ILE A 308 4.79 39.27 -30.89
C ILE A 308 4.63 39.89 -32.28
N THR A 309 4.56 39.06 -33.32
CA THR A 309 4.32 39.54 -34.70
C THR A 309 2.89 40.03 -34.87
N GLU A 310 1.92 39.36 -34.26
CA GLU A 310 0.50 39.75 -34.27
C GLU A 310 0.24 41.01 -33.43
N ASP A 311 0.80 41.08 -32.21
CA ASP A 311 0.76 42.27 -31.37
C ASP A 311 2.13 42.48 -30.69
N PRO A 312 2.91 43.51 -31.10
CA PRO A 312 4.18 43.84 -30.50
C PRO A 312 4.15 44.05 -28.98
N LYS A 313 3.00 44.44 -28.39
CA LYS A 313 2.84 44.59 -26.93
C LYS A 313 2.93 43.27 -26.18
N SER A 314 2.73 42.13 -26.86
CA SER A 314 2.92 40.80 -26.27
C SER A 314 4.33 40.60 -25.70
N ALA A 315 5.34 41.28 -26.26
CA ALA A 315 6.71 41.23 -25.76
C ALA A 315 6.85 41.78 -24.31
N GLU A 316 5.94 42.65 -23.87
CA GLU A 316 5.95 43.23 -22.52
C GLU A 316 5.50 42.22 -21.46
N ILE A 317 4.58 41.31 -21.82
CA ILE A 317 3.99 40.33 -20.89
C ILE A 317 4.62 38.93 -20.99
N ILE A 318 5.19 38.56 -22.14
CA ILE A 318 5.89 37.28 -22.30
C ILE A 318 7.26 37.36 -21.62
N LYS A 319 7.45 36.58 -20.54
CA LYS A 319 8.70 36.51 -19.79
C LYS A 319 9.34 35.12 -19.89
N PRO A 320 10.68 35.03 -19.83
CA PRO A 320 11.36 33.74 -19.71
C PRO A 320 10.89 32.98 -18.48
N VAL A 321 10.68 31.67 -18.61
CA VAL A 321 10.28 30.79 -17.51
C VAL A 321 11.29 29.66 -17.36
N LEU A 322 11.71 29.41 -16.12
CA LEU A 322 12.53 28.24 -15.77
C LEU A 322 11.64 27.18 -15.14
N ARG A 323 11.73 25.95 -15.63
CA ARG A 323 11.08 24.78 -15.05
C ARG A 323 12.12 23.91 -14.37
N GLY A 324 11.66 22.97 -13.53
CA GLY A 324 12.56 22.07 -12.81
C GLY A 324 13.52 21.28 -13.74
N LYS A 325 13.10 20.97 -14.97
CA LYS A 325 13.94 20.29 -15.97
C LYS A 325 15.07 21.15 -16.55
N ASP A 326 14.95 22.47 -16.43
CA ASP A 326 15.89 23.47 -16.96
C ASP A 326 16.99 23.79 -15.93
N ILE A 327 16.81 23.38 -14.67
CA ILE A 327 17.80 23.56 -13.60
C ILE A 327 18.69 22.33 -13.55
N LYS A 328 20.00 22.53 -13.68
CA LYS A 328 21.03 21.50 -13.57
C LYS A 328 21.96 21.79 -12.42
N ARG A 329 22.86 20.83 -12.13
CA ARG A 329 23.87 21.00 -11.09
C ARG A 329 24.75 22.21 -11.43
N TYR A 330 24.61 23.27 -10.65
CA TYR A 330 25.33 24.56 -10.76
C TYR A 330 25.06 25.37 -12.04
N THR A 331 24.12 24.97 -12.90
CA THR A 331 23.87 25.66 -14.18
C THR A 331 22.38 25.68 -14.55
N ILE A 332 22.01 26.53 -15.50
CA ILE A 332 20.65 26.65 -16.04
C ILE A 332 20.72 26.38 -17.55
N GLU A 333 19.99 25.38 -18.00
CA GLU A 333 19.79 25.09 -19.43
C GLU A 333 18.56 25.87 -19.92
N LYS A 334 18.81 27.00 -20.57
CA LYS A 334 17.72 27.75 -21.22
C LYS A 334 17.21 26.98 -22.43
N ARG A 335 15.89 26.93 -22.58
CA ARG A 335 15.21 26.39 -23.76
C ARG A 335 14.31 27.50 -24.31
N ASP A 336 14.30 27.63 -25.63
CA ASP A 336 13.43 28.58 -26.33
C ASP A 336 11.96 28.14 -26.30
#